data_AF-A0A7R7TEA5-F1
#
_entry.id   AF-A0A7R7TEA5-F1
#
_cell.length_a   1.000
_cell.length_b   1.000
_cell.length_c   1.000
_cell.angle_alpha   90.00
_cell.angle_beta   90.00
_cell.angle_gamma   90.00
#
_symmetry.space_group_name_H-M   'P 1'
#
loop_
_entity.id
_entity.type
_entity.pdbx_description
1 polymer ?
#
loop_
_entity_poly.entity_id
_entity_poly.type
_entity_poly.pdbx_seq_one_letter_code
_entity_poly.pdbx_strand_id
1 'polypeptide(L)'
;MNQAALSLLWTILALMPTPHLRESLKALLFLFLTGHGKARPQHSKTKSPSALSRFLNRYPWPTRALIRLVREEAQKALDRARRRKGPKPRLLVVLDLVTLEKRGHFPALPLSLPKVALTG
;
A
#
# COMPACT_ATOMS: atom_id res chain seq x y z
N MET A 1 4.99 -4.09 -19.32
CA MET A 1 4.50 -4.59 -18.01
C MET A 1 4.01 -6.02 -18.20
N ASN A 2 4.31 -6.92 -17.25
CA ASN A 2 3.79 -8.30 -17.27
C ASN A 2 2.25 -8.29 -17.13
N GLN A 3 1.53 -9.15 -17.87
CA GLN A 3 0.07 -9.29 -17.83
C GLN A 3 -0.46 -9.51 -16.40
N ALA A 4 0.26 -10.26 -15.56
CA ALA A 4 -0.10 -10.47 -14.17
C ALA A 4 -0.08 -9.16 -13.36
N ALA A 5 0.91 -8.28 -13.61
CA ALA A 5 1.01 -6.99 -12.94
C ALA A 5 -0.10 -6.03 -13.38
N LEU A 6 -0.46 -6.03 -14.66
CA LEU A 6 -1.61 -5.27 -15.17
C LEU A 6 -2.91 -5.74 -14.55
N SER A 7 -3.13 -7.06 -14.49
CA SER A 7 -4.33 -7.62 -13.87
C SER A 7 -4.43 -7.22 -12.39
N LEU A 8 -3.35 -7.34 -11.63
CA LEU A 8 -3.31 -6.92 -10.22
C LEU A 8 -3.64 -5.43 -10.08
N LEU A 9 -3.03 -4.57 -10.91
CA LEU A 9 -3.32 -3.14 -10.90
C LEU A 9 -4.80 -2.86 -11.13
N TRP A 10 -5.42 -3.48 -12.14
CA TRP A 10 -6.85 -3.31 -12.40
C TRP A 10 -7.72 -3.81 -11.25
N THR A 11 -7.39 -4.94 -10.64
CA THR A 11 -8.14 -5.46 -9.49
C THR A 11 -8.02 -4.55 -8.27
N ILE A 12 -6.83 -4.01 -7.98
CA ILE A 12 -6.63 -3.01 -6.91
C ILE A 12 -7.49 -1.77 -7.16
N LEU A 13 -7.50 -1.27 -8.39
CA LEU A 13 -8.31 -0.10 -8.78
C LEU A 13 -9.81 -0.37 -8.69
N ALA A 14 -10.24 -1.62 -8.94
CA ALA A 14 -11.63 -2.03 -8.83
C ALA A 14 -12.12 -2.07 -7.37
N LEU A 15 -11.23 -2.21 -6.38
CA LEU A 15 -11.59 -2.15 -4.96
C LEU A 15 -12.07 -0.76 -4.52
N MET A 16 -11.74 0.29 -5.27
CA MET A 16 -12.16 1.65 -4.91
C MET A 16 -13.66 1.81 -5.07
N PRO A 17 -14.40 2.22 -4.01
CA PRO A 17 -15.87 2.28 -4.03
C PRO A 17 -16.46 3.22 -5.07
N THR A 18 -15.72 4.27 -5.45
CA THR A 18 -16.21 5.28 -6.40
C THR A 18 -15.17 5.57 -7.48
N PRO A 19 -15.60 6.02 -8.68
CA PRO A 19 -14.69 6.43 -9.75
C PRO A 19 -13.71 7.52 -9.30
N HIS A 20 -14.15 8.45 -8.45
CA HIS A 20 -13.29 9.53 -7.93
C HIS A 20 -12.11 8.98 -7.11
N LEU A 21 -12.37 8.01 -6.23
CA LEU A 21 -11.36 7.35 -5.41
C LEU A 21 -10.41 6.52 -6.30
N ARG A 22 -10.95 5.84 -7.30
CA ARG A 22 -10.16 5.09 -8.30
C ARG A 22 -9.17 5.99 -9.02
N GLU A 23 -9.60 7.14 -9.53
CA GLU A 23 -8.73 8.08 -10.23
C GLU A 23 -7.68 8.71 -9.30
N SER A 24 -8.03 8.92 -8.02
CA SER A 24 -7.06 9.40 -7.02
C SER A 24 -5.99 8.35 -6.70
N LEU A 25 -6.37 7.08 -6.61
CA LEU A 25 -5.43 5.97 -6.46
C LEU A 25 -4.52 5.83 -7.68
N LYS A 26 -5.06 5.91 -8.90
CA LYS A 26 -4.26 5.91 -10.14
C LYS A 26 -3.22 7.04 -10.14
N ALA A 27 -3.63 8.26 -9.78
CA ALA A 27 -2.74 9.41 -9.72
C ALA A 27 -1.57 9.19 -8.74
N LEU A 28 -1.85 8.62 -7.55
CA LEU A 28 -0.81 8.30 -6.58
C LEU A 28 0.10 7.16 -7.05
N LEU A 29 -0.46 6.07 -7.59
CA LEU A 29 0.35 4.97 -8.12
C LEU A 29 1.26 5.44 -9.25
N PHE A 30 0.78 6.33 -10.13
CA PHE A 30 1.61 6.95 -11.15
C PHE A 30 2.76 7.76 -10.53
N LEU A 31 2.50 8.58 -9.51
CA LEU A 31 3.54 9.33 -8.79
C LEU A 31 4.56 8.41 -8.10
N PHE A 32 4.13 7.29 -7.53
CA PHE A 32 5.03 6.33 -6.88
C PHE A 32 5.89 5.57 -7.90
N LEU A 33 5.28 5.10 -8.98
CA LEU A 33 5.95 4.23 -9.96
C LEU A 33 6.82 4.99 -10.97
N THR A 34 6.59 6.29 -11.17
CA THR A 34 7.44 7.12 -12.04
C THR A 34 8.85 7.36 -11.48
N GLY A 35 9.10 7.02 -10.21
CA GLY A 35 10.47 6.91 -9.68
C GLY A 35 11.23 8.24 -9.53
N HIS A 36 10.58 9.40 -9.68
CA HIS A 36 11.24 10.71 -9.59
C HIS A 36 11.58 11.16 -8.16
N GLY A 37 11.48 10.28 -7.16
CA GLY A 37 11.67 10.61 -5.73
C GLY A 37 10.63 11.57 -5.15
N LYS A 38 9.58 11.88 -5.92
CA LYS A 38 8.65 12.99 -5.69
C LYS A 38 7.20 12.51 -5.53
N ALA A 39 6.96 11.55 -4.62
CA ALA A 39 5.63 10.98 -4.38
C ALA A 39 4.64 11.92 -3.66
N ARG A 40 4.96 13.20 -3.48
CA ARG A 40 4.09 14.15 -2.79
C ARG A 40 2.89 14.57 -3.65
N PRO A 41 1.70 14.78 -3.07
CA PRO A 41 0.50 15.23 -3.79
C PRO A 41 0.69 16.45 -4.70
N GLN A 42 1.60 17.36 -4.34
CA GLN A 42 1.90 18.59 -5.10
C GLN A 42 2.42 18.33 -6.51
N HIS A 43 2.98 17.15 -6.77
CA HIS A 43 3.53 16.81 -8.09
C HIS A 43 2.51 16.12 -8.99
N SER A 44 1.28 15.89 -8.53
CA SER A 44 0.22 15.33 -9.37
C SER A 44 -0.19 16.32 -10.45
N LYS A 45 -0.19 15.86 -11.71
CA LYS A 45 -0.72 16.62 -12.86
C LYS A 45 -2.20 16.36 -13.12
N THR A 46 -2.76 15.30 -12.53
CA THR A 46 -4.10 14.79 -12.84
C THR A 46 -5.12 15.05 -11.74
N LYS A 47 -4.67 15.28 -10.50
CA LYS A 47 -5.52 15.60 -9.35
C LYS A 47 -4.92 16.76 -8.56
N SER A 48 -5.77 17.60 -7.97
CA SER A 48 -5.29 18.66 -7.11
C SER A 48 -4.66 18.09 -5.82
N PRO A 49 -3.68 18.79 -5.21
CA PRO A 49 -3.06 18.34 -3.97
C PRO A 49 -4.08 18.15 -2.84
N SER A 50 -5.08 19.03 -2.75
CA SER A 50 -6.16 18.96 -1.76
C SER A 50 -7.08 17.76 -1.98
N ALA A 51 -7.32 17.34 -3.23
CA ALA A 51 -8.09 16.13 -3.52
C ALA A 51 -7.36 14.86 -3.06
N LEU A 52 -6.06 14.76 -3.36
CA LEU A 52 -5.22 13.65 -2.92
C LEU A 52 -5.04 13.64 -1.39
N SER A 53 -4.94 14.81 -0.77
CA SER A 53 -4.91 14.93 0.70
C SER A 53 -6.19 14.40 1.35
N ARG A 54 -7.37 14.78 0.83
CA ARG A 54 -8.66 14.21 1.31
C ARG A 54 -8.73 12.71 1.07
N PHE A 55 -8.22 12.24 -0.07
CA PHE A 55 -8.16 10.82 -0.39
C PHE A 55 -7.36 10.02 0.64
N LEU A 56 -6.20 10.51 1.06
CA LEU A 56 -5.37 9.83 2.06
C LEU A 56 -5.93 9.94 3.49
N ASN A 57 -6.60 11.05 3.83
CA ASN A 57 -6.89 11.38 5.23
C ASN A 57 -8.37 11.31 5.63
N ARG A 58 -9.32 11.43 4.70
CA ARG A 58 -10.76 11.52 5.03
C ARG A 58 -11.60 10.37 4.50
N TYR A 59 -11.23 9.80 3.36
CA TYR A 59 -12.06 8.75 2.75
C TYR A 59 -11.75 7.37 3.32
N PRO A 60 -12.76 6.50 3.46
CA PRO A 60 -12.54 5.14 3.93
C PRO A 60 -11.75 4.33 2.90
N TRP A 61 -10.76 3.59 3.39
CA TRP A 61 -9.95 2.71 2.57
C TRP A 61 -10.38 1.25 2.76
N PRO A 62 -10.53 0.46 1.68
CA PRO A 62 -10.77 -0.98 1.76
C PRO A 62 -9.46 -1.72 2.11
N THR A 63 -8.72 -1.27 3.14
CA THR A 63 -7.37 -1.75 3.48
C THR A 63 -7.33 -3.25 3.71
N ARG A 64 -8.31 -3.82 4.43
CA ARG A 64 -8.38 -5.27 4.66
C ARG A 64 -8.59 -6.04 3.36
N ALA A 65 -9.44 -5.54 2.46
CA ALA A 65 -9.66 -6.18 1.16
C ALA A 65 -8.41 -6.11 0.29
N LEU A 66 -7.70 -4.98 0.31
CA LEU A 66 -6.43 -4.83 -0.38
C LEU A 66 -5.36 -5.81 0.14
N ILE A 67 -5.21 -5.95 1.47
CA ILE A 67 -4.27 -6.90 2.07
C ILE A 67 -4.62 -8.34 1.67
N ARG A 68 -5.91 -8.72 1.70
CA ARG A 68 -6.37 -10.04 1.27
C ARG A 68 -6.05 -10.30 -0.20
N LEU A 69 -6.39 -9.35 -1.08
CA LEU A 69 -6.11 -9.44 -2.51
C LEU A 69 -4.62 -9.64 -2.79
N VAL A 70 -3.75 -8.83 -2.18
CA VAL A 70 -2.30 -8.94 -2.40
C VAL A 70 -1.76 -10.27 -1.87
N ARG A 71 -2.28 -10.76 -0.73
CA ARG A 71 -1.92 -12.09 -0.19
C ARG A 71 -2.32 -13.22 -1.14
N GLU A 72 -3.52 -13.17 -1.70
CA GLU A 72 -3.99 -14.16 -2.67
C GLU A 72 -3.12 -14.17 -3.94
N GLU A 73 -2.74 -12.99 -4.46
CA GLU A 73 -1.87 -12.91 -5.63
C GLU A 73 -0.44 -13.39 -5.34
N ALA A 74 0.09 -13.14 -4.15
CA ALA A 74 1.37 -13.72 -3.72
C ALA A 74 1.31 -15.25 -3.65
N GLN A 75 0.20 -15.81 -3.14
CA GLN A 75 -0.02 -17.26 -3.10
C GLN A 75 -0.12 -17.84 -4.52
N LYS A 76 -0.89 -17.21 -5.42
CA LYS A 76 -0.97 -17.62 -6.83
C LYS A 76 0.39 -17.58 -7.52
N ALA A 77 1.22 -16.57 -7.23
CA ALA A 77 2.57 -16.49 -7.77
C ALA A 77 3.43 -17.67 -7.29
N LEU A 78 3.35 -18.03 -6.01
CA LEU A 78 4.03 -19.20 -5.46
C LEU A 78 3.53 -20.52 -6.09
N ASP A 79 2.22 -20.67 -6.28
CA ASP A 79 1.64 -21.87 -6.88
C ASP A 79 1.99 -22.02 -8.37
N ARG A 80 2.13 -20.90 -9.10
CA ARG A 80 2.68 -20.91 -10.47
C ARG A 80 4.14 -21.36 -10.50
N ALA A 81 4.95 -20.89 -9.54
CA ALA A 81 6.35 -21.27 -9.41
C ALA A 81 6.54 -22.75 -9.00
N ARG A 82 5.51 -23.42 -8.46
CA ARG A 82 5.55 -24.82 -8.00
C ARG A 82 5.44 -25.89 -9.12
N ARG A 83 5.15 -25.55 -10.39
CA ARG A 83 4.96 -26.54 -11.48
C ARG A 83 6.28 -26.97 -12.14
N ARG A 84 6.49 -28.18 -12.70
CA ARG A 84 5.81 -29.51 -12.64
C ARG A 84 6.79 -30.69 -12.87
N LYS A 85 8.08 -30.43 -13.11
CA LYS A 85 9.15 -31.42 -13.28
C LYS A 85 10.44 -30.85 -12.70
N GLY A 86 11.17 -31.67 -11.95
CA GLY A 86 12.41 -31.27 -11.28
C GLY A 86 12.27 -31.18 -9.75
N PRO A 87 13.37 -30.87 -9.06
CA PRO A 87 13.41 -30.83 -7.60
C PRO A 87 12.44 -29.78 -7.04
N LYS A 88 11.89 -30.07 -5.85
CA LYS A 88 10.92 -29.18 -5.17
C LYS A 88 11.56 -27.79 -4.95
N PRO A 89 10.86 -26.69 -5.28
CA PRO A 89 11.39 -25.35 -5.06
C PRO A 89 11.57 -25.09 -3.56
N ARG A 90 12.72 -24.52 -3.18
CA ARG A 90 12.99 -24.05 -1.81
C ARG A 90 12.44 -22.64 -1.66
N LEU A 91 11.60 -22.41 -0.66
CA LEU A 91 11.07 -21.08 -0.33
C LEU A 91 11.83 -20.53 0.88
N LEU A 92 12.44 -19.36 0.72
CA LEU A 92 12.95 -18.58 1.84
C LEU A 92 11.86 -17.61 2.30
N VAL A 93 11.46 -17.70 3.56
CA VAL A 93 10.49 -16.79 4.18
C VAL A 93 11.23 -15.93 5.20
N VAL A 94 11.26 -14.63 4.98
CA VAL A 94 11.82 -13.66 5.92
C VAL A 94 10.66 -13.07 6.71
N LEU A 95 10.71 -13.21 8.04
CA LEU A 95 9.73 -12.65 8.96
C LEU A 95 10.45 -11.62 9.83
N ASP A 96 9.95 -10.40 9.79
CA ASP A 96 10.48 -9.30 10.59
C ASP A 96 9.32 -8.43 11.08
N LEU A 97 9.51 -7.79 12.22
CA LEU A 97 8.59 -6.83 12.79
C LEU A 97 9.18 -5.44 12.65
N VAL A 98 8.53 -4.61 11.83
CA VAL A 98 8.93 -3.22 11.64
C VAL A 98 7.96 -2.29 12.35
N THR A 99 8.49 -1.27 13.03
CA THR A 99 7.69 -0.20 13.62
C THR A 99 7.66 0.97 12.66
N LEU A 100 6.47 1.36 12.19
CA LEU A 100 6.26 2.59 11.44
C LEU A 100 5.83 3.68 12.41
N GLU A 101 6.81 4.43 12.92
CA GLU A 101 6.56 5.58 13.79
C GLU A 101 5.71 6.63 13.06
N LYS A 102 4.65 7.06 13.73
CA LYS A 102 3.82 8.14 13.23
C LYS A 102 4.43 9.48 13.65
N ARG A 103 5.10 10.16 12.71
CA ARG A 103 5.76 11.45 12.93
C ARG A 103 4.88 12.62 12.45
N GLY A 104 4.74 13.66 13.27
CA GLY A 104 3.90 14.84 13.00
C GLY A 104 3.01 15.23 14.19
N HIS A 105 2.22 16.29 14.02
CA HIS A 105 1.29 16.74 15.06
C HIS A 105 -0.06 16.03 14.92
N PHE A 106 -0.36 15.13 15.85
CA PHE A 106 -1.60 14.34 15.85
C PHE A 106 -2.39 14.56 17.14
N PRO A 107 -3.11 15.69 17.26
CA PRO A 107 -3.78 16.06 18.51
C PRO A 107 -4.88 15.07 18.93
N ALA A 108 -5.44 14.32 17.99
CA ALA A 108 -6.47 13.30 18.25
C ALA A 108 -5.92 11.88 18.48
N LEU A 109 -4.59 11.70 18.42
CA LEU A 109 -3.96 10.42 18.73
C LEU A 109 -3.51 10.47 20.18
N PRO A 110 -4.05 9.64 21.10
CA PRO A 110 -3.59 9.61 22.47
C PRO A 110 -2.16 9.07 22.52
N LEU A 111 -1.18 9.97 22.44
CA LEU A 111 0.23 9.66 22.66
C LEU A 111 0.52 9.65 24.17
N SER A 112 -0.25 8.88 24.94
CA SER A 112 0.13 8.55 26.31
C SER A 112 1.13 7.41 26.25
N LEU A 113 2.39 7.74 25.95
CA LEU A 113 3.48 6.85 26.35
C LEU A 113 3.55 6.90 27.88
N PRO A 114 3.56 5.76 28.60
CA PRO A 114 3.80 5.79 30.03
C PRO A 114 5.15 6.46 30.25
N LYS A 115 5.16 7.54 31.06
CA LYS A 115 6.39 8.10 31.59
C LYS A 115 6.99 7.04 32.50
N VAL A 116 7.83 6.16 31.95
CA VAL A 116 8.75 5.39 32.78
C VAL A 116 9.73 6.40 33.32
N ALA A 117 9.47 6.87 34.54
CA ALA A 117 10.40 7.69 35.29
C ALA A 117 11.65 6.86 35.52
N LEU A 118 12.68 7.08 34.69
CA LEU A 118 14.05 6.76 35.06
C LEU A 118 14.42 7.73 36.19
N THR A 119 14.06 7.32 37.40
CA THR A 119 14.59 7.89 38.63
C THR A 119 15.99 7.32 38.80
N GLY A 120 16.99 8.17 38.55
CA GLY A 120 18.33 8.03 39.10
C GLY A 120 18.45 8.89 40.33
#